data_AF-A0A8H5XPE8-F1
#
_entry.id   AF-A0A8H5XPE8-F1
#
_cell.length_a   1.000
_cell.length_b   1.000
_cell.length_c   1.000
_cell.angle_alpha   90.00
_cell.angle_beta   90.00
_cell.angle_gamma   90.00
#
_symmetry.space_group_name_H-M   'P 1'
#
loop_
_entity.id
_entity.type
_entity.pdbx_description
1 polymer ?
#
loop_
_entity_poly.entity_id
_entity_poly.type
_entity_poly.pdbx_seq_one_letter_code
_entity_poly.pdbx_strand_id
1 'polypeptide(L)'
;MGSEGSVRDELFPSETSAVLLGILIPPLLILWICSLYLVRREDDPARMAFTFMKIVYPMALLTLTFRFIHFIAMNKIPVSRVSDETLSDGFLHCMLQIINRLDALSTMFLDITDIFLIITLFELGNGFLICLTAKRSSFYLVVRYTILVPSAAVLYLAITNFIRGNSIWIKSLSMEEDSEQRIWKDLEELDEWDTPVLILWGVASFVLLAYACFVCNKARDKPMILDSTVIFLGATVLNLLNPGRQLLMIILNLDKDRWYITGQSFYLIDNISDHWVRFFIIALIFVLGMRKDNGLWTTPPRLPGGLVPATNAIKG
;
A
#
# COMPACT_ATOMS: atom_id res chain seq x y z
N MET A 1 -1.67 33.65 -26.40
CA MET A 1 -2.99 32.99 -26.34
C MET A 1 -2.94 31.47 -26.12
N GLY A 2 -1.79 30.78 -26.23
CA GLY A 2 -1.70 29.33 -25.95
C GLY A 2 -1.34 28.91 -24.52
N SER A 3 -0.95 29.85 -23.65
CA SER A 3 -0.44 29.53 -22.30
C SER A 3 -1.54 29.39 -21.24
N GLU A 4 -2.60 30.20 -21.28
CA GLU A 4 -3.69 30.11 -20.28
C GLU A 4 -4.51 28.83 -20.37
N GLY A 5 -4.69 28.28 -21.59
CA GLY A 5 -5.37 27.00 -21.79
C GLY A 5 -4.60 25.84 -21.15
N SER A 6 -3.31 25.73 -21.46
CA SER A 6 -2.41 24.70 -20.91
C SER A 6 -2.34 24.73 -19.38
N VAL A 7 -2.35 25.92 -18.77
CA VAL A 7 -2.26 26.05 -17.31
C VAL A 7 -3.57 25.67 -16.62
N ARG A 8 -4.73 26.00 -17.22
CA ARG A 8 -6.03 25.54 -16.70
C ARG A 8 -6.16 24.03 -16.79
N ASP A 9 -5.69 23.44 -17.89
CA ASP A 9 -5.73 21.99 -18.11
C ASP A 9 -4.83 21.22 -17.13
N GLU A 10 -3.72 21.83 -16.65
CA GLU A 10 -2.87 21.26 -15.59
C GLU A 10 -3.44 21.43 -14.17
N LEU A 11 -4.17 22.52 -13.91
CA LEU A 11 -4.71 22.84 -12.56
C LEU A 11 -5.91 21.96 -12.16
N PHE A 12 -6.80 21.68 -13.12
CA PHE A 12 -7.96 20.81 -12.91
C PHE A 12 -7.62 19.40 -12.39
N PRO A 13 -6.66 18.66 -12.98
CA PRO A 13 -6.35 17.30 -12.55
C PRO A 13 -5.68 17.26 -11.17
N SER A 14 -4.87 18.24 -10.80
CA SER A 14 -4.19 18.26 -9.50
C SER A 14 -5.13 18.66 -8.34
N GLU A 15 -6.08 19.58 -8.53
CA GLU A 15 -7.11 19.89 -7.53
C GLU A 15 -8.06 18.71 -7.28
N THR A 16 -8.55 18.11 -8.36
CA THR A 16 -9.45 16.94 -8.26
C THR A 16 -8.75 15.75 -7.62
N SER A 17 -7.47 15.50 -7.94
CA SER A 17 -6.66 14.48 -7.28
C SER A 17 -6.47 14.76 -5.79
N ALA A 18 -6.18 16.01 -5.41
CA ALA A 18 -6.05 16.38 -4.00
C ALA A 18 -7.33 16.09 -3.21
N VAL A 19 -8.50 16.51 -3.73
CA VAL A 19 -9.79 16.28 -3.06
C VAL A 19 -10.09 14.78 -2.94
N LEU A 20 -9.88 14.01 -4.01
CA LEU A 20 -10.18 12.58 -4.06
C LEU A 20 -9.24 11.73 -3.19
N LEU A 21 -8.03 12.21 -2.90
CA LEU A 21 -7.14 11.57 -1.92
C LEU A 21 -7.44 12.04 -0.50
N GLY A 22 -7.72 13.33 -0.32
CA GLY A 22 -8.03 13.93 0.98
C GLY A 22 -9.26 13.31 1.64
N ILE A 23 -10.27 12.92 0.85
CA ILE A 23 -11.49 12.26 1.37
C ILE A 23 -11.21 10.89 2.01
N LEU A 24 -10.10 10.23 1.66
CA LEU A 24 -9.71 8.94 2.23
C LEU A 24 -9.02 9.07 3.60
N ILE A 25 -8.50 10.25 3.95
CA ILE A 25 -7.77 10.47 5.20
C ILE A 25 -8.67 10.25 6.43
N PRO A 26 -9.85 10.90 6.55
CA PRO A 26 -10.74 10.69 7.71
C PRO A 26 -11.19 9.24 7.92
N PRO A 27 -11.70 8.51 6.91
CA PRO A 27 -12.14 7.13 7.13
C PRO A 27 -10.96 6.20 7.46
N LEU A 28 -9.78 6.41 6.87
CA LEU A 28 -8.60 5.62 7.22
C LEU A 28 -8.15 5.87 8.67
N LEU A 29 -8.24 7.12 9.14
CA LEU A 29 -7.95 7.48 10.54
C LEU A 29 -8.94 6.79 11.49
N ILE A 30 -10.23 6.79 11.15
CA ILE A 30 -11.27 6.09 11.92
C ILE A 30 -10.98 4.58 11.96
N LEU A 31 -10.68 3.96 10.82
CA LEU A 31 -10.31 2.54 10.76
C LEU A 31 -9.08 2.24 11.62
N TRP A 32 -8.07 3.10 11.60
CA TRP A 32 -6.88 2.94 12.43
C TRP A 32 -7.23 2.96 13.92
N ILE A 33 -7.92 4.00 14.38
CA ILE A 33 -8.35 4.13 15.78
C ILE A 33 -9.20 2.93 16.18
N CYS A 34 -10.21 2.57 15.39
CA CYS A 34 -11.05 1.41 15.66
C CYS A 34 -10.25 0.11 15.70
N SER A 35 -9.23 -0.06 14.85
CA SER A 35 -8.40 -1.27 14.82
C SER A 35 -7.60 -1.47 16.11
N LEU A 36 -7.19 -0.39 16.78
CA LEU A 36 -6.47 -0.45 18.05
C LEU A 36 -7.34 -1.03 19.17
N TYR A 37 -8.65 -0.77 19.14
CA TYR A 37 -9.59 -1.21 20.17
C TYR A 37 -10.30 -2.53 19.84
N LEU A 38 -10.77 -2.69 18.61
CA LEU A 38 -11.68 -3.77 18.20
C LEU A 38 -10.93 -5.03 17.74
N VAL A 39 -9.77 -4.86 17.10
CA VAL A 39 -9.00 -5.95 16.51
C VAL A 39 -7.79 -6.27 17.40
N ARG A 40 -8.08 -6.85 18.57
CA ARG A 40 -7.03 -7.25 19.53
C ARG A 40 -6.45 -8.62 19.19
N ARG A 41 -5.12 -8.69 19.24
CA ARG A 41 -4.36 -9.94 19.28
C ARG A 41 -4.41 -10.46 20.70
N GLU A 42 -5.21 -11.47 20.94
CA GLU A 42 -5.31 -12.17 22.22
C GLU A 42 -4.51 -13.46 22.12
N ASP A 43 -3.18 -13.35 22.07
CA ASP A 43 -2.17 -14.43 21.91
C ASP A 43 -2.43 -15.49 20.81
N ASP A 44 -3.41 -15.23 19.95
CA ASP A 44 -3.83 -16.14 18.89
C ASP A 44 -2.86 -16.06 17.70
N PRO A 45 -2.15 -17.16 17.37
CA PRO A 45 -1.24 -17.19 16.23
C PRO A 45 -1.95 -16.96 14.90
N ALA A 46 -3.25 -17.24 14.79
CA ALA A 46 -4.02 -16.98 13.59
C ALA A 46 -4.27 -15.47 13.37
N ARG A 47 -4.24 -14.64 14.42
CA ARG A 47 -4.44 -13.18 14.35
C ARG A 47 -3.17 -12.38 14.13
N MET A 48 -2.06 -13.03 13.79
CA MET A 48 -0.76 -12.38 13.65
C MET A 48 -0.77 -11.28 12.58
N ALA A 49 -1.54 -11.46 11.50
CA ALA A 49 -1.73 -10.48 10.42
C ALA A 49 -2.09 -9.07 10.92
N PHE A 50 -2.91 -8.96 11.98
CA PHE A 50 -3.33 -7.67 12.52
C PHE A 50 -2.24 -6.92 13.29
N THR A 51 -1.14 -7.60 13.64
CA THR A 51 0.03 -6.90 14.19
C THR A 51 0.67 -6.03 13.12
N PHE A 52 0.80 -6.56 11.89
CA PHE A 52 1.33 -5.82 10.75
C PHE A 52 0.36 -4.74 10.27
N MET A 53 -0.96 -4.98 10.34
CA MET A 53 -1.95 -3.94 10.02
C MET A 53 -1.79 -2.67 10.85
N LYS A 54 -1.39 -2.78 12.12
CA LYS A 54 -1.13 -1.60 12.97
C LYS A 54 0.03 -0.73 12.47
N ILE A 55 0.90 -1.28 11.62
CA ILE A 55 1.95 -0.55 10.91
C ILE A 55 1.42 -0.03 9.56
N VAL A 56 0.63 -0.84 8.84
CA VAL A 56 0.03 -0.46 7.54
C VAL A 56 -0.81 0.83 7.68
N TYR A 57 -1.65 0.93 8.70
CA TYR A 57 -2.51 2.11 8.89
C TYR A 57 -1.76 3.45 8.97
N PRO A 58 -0.81 3.65 9.91
CA PRO A 58 -0.08 4.91 10.01
C PRO A 58 0.78 5.20 8.77
N MET A 59 1.36 4.17 8.13
CA MET A 59 2.14 4.37 6.90
C MET A 59 1.27 4.80 5.72
N ALA A 60 0.09 4.19 5.56
CA ALA A 60 -0.89 4.60 4.56
C ALA A 60 -1.44 6.02 4.81
N LEU A 61 -1.67 6.38 6.08
CA LEU A 61 -2.07 7.74 6.48
C LEU A 61 -0.99 8.78 6.16
N LEU A 62 0.28 8.48 6.48
CA LEU A 62 1.40 9.36 6.17
C LEU A 62 1.55 9.54 4.66
N THR A 63 1.47 8.44 3.89
CA THR A 63 1.47 8.47 2.42
C THR A 63 0.40 9.42 1.89
N LEU A 64 -0.88 9.19 2.26
CA LEU A 64 -1.99 10.03 1.80
C LEU A 64 -1.83 11.49 2.22
N THR A 65 -1.30 11.75 3.42
CA THR A 65 -1.10 13.11 3.92
C THR A 65 -0.02 13.84 3.11
N PHE A 66 1.13 13.20 2.88
CA PHE A 66 2.20 13.80 2.07
C PHE A 66 1.77 13.98 0.61
N ARG A 67 1.07 13.00 0.03
CA ARG A 67 0.51 13.08 -1.32
C ARG A 67 -0.51 14.20 -1.46
N PHE A 68 -1.38 14.36 -0.47
CA PHE A 68 -2.35 15.45 -0.42
C PHE A 68 -1.67 16.82 -0.39
N ILE A 69 -0.68 17.00 0.49
CA ILE A 69 0.08 18.25 0.58
C ILE A 69 0.86 18.51 -0.72
N HIS A 70 1.45 17.46 -1.31
CA HIS A 70 2.13 17.53 -2.60
C HIS A 70 1.23 18.11 -3.70
N PHE A 71 0.02 17.55 -3.89
CA PHE A 71 -0.90 18.05 -4.91
C PHE A 71 -1.38 19.49 -4.63
N ILE A 72 -1.63 19.85 -3.37
CA ILE A 72 -1.96 21.24 -3.01
C ILE A 72 -0.80 22.19 -3.32
N ALA A 73 0.43 21.80 -3.00
CA ALA A 73 1.62 22.61 -3.28
C ALA A 73 1.84 22.76 -4.79
N MET A 74 1.63 21.68 -5.56
CA MET A 74 1.72 21.68 -7.02
C MET A 74 0.71 22.64 -7.65
N ASN A 75 -0.50 22.79 -7.11
CA ASN A 75 -1.50 23.76 -7.57
C ASN A 75 -1.05 25.23 -7.44
N LYS A 76 -0.16 25.55 -6.49
CA LYS A 76 0.26 26.94 -6.24
C LYS A 76 1.25 27.47 -7.27
N ILE A 77 1.97 26.61 -7.98
CA ILE A 77 2.93 26.98 -9.02
C ILE A 77 2.26 27.52 -10.30
N PRO A 78 1.25 26.85 -10.89
CA PRO A 78 0.55 27.37 -12.07
C PRO A 78 -0.33 28.60 -11.75
N VAL A 79 -0.99 28.64 -10.59
CA VAL A 79 -1.87 29.76 -10.20
C VAL A 79 -1.08 31.07 -10.11
N SER A 80 0.13 31.04 -9.56
CA SER A 80 0.99 32.22 -9.44
C SER A 80 1.53 32.71 -10.79
N ARG A 81 1.73 31.81 -11.77
CA ARG A 81 2.09 32.19 -13.15
C ARG A 81 0.95 32.90 -13.89
N VAL A 82 -0.31 32.62 -13.54
CA VAL A 82 -1.49 33.21 -14.20
C VAL A 82 -1.92 34.52 -13.54
N SER A 83 -1.64 34.71 -12.25
CA SER A 83 -2.07 35.90 -11.50
C SER A 83 -1.21 37.15 -11.70
N ASP A 84 -0.23 37.14 -12.63
CA ASP A 84 0.77 38.21 -12.85
C ASP A 84 1.58 38.57 -11.58
N GLU A 85 1.47 37.77 -10.51
CA GLU A 85 2.32 37.85 -9.34
C GLU A 85 3.66 37.19 -9.68
N THR A 86 4.65 38.00 -10.04
CA THR A 86 6.03 37.53 -10.22
C THR A 86 6.56 37.01 -8.88
N LEU A 87 6.36 35.73 -8.60
CA LEU A 87 7.06 35.05 -7.52
C LEU A 87 8.56 35.17 -7.78
N SER A 88 9.31 35.48 -6.73
CA SER A 88 10.78 35.45 -6.80
C SER A 88 11.24 34.07 -7.25
N ASP A 89 12.20 34.00 -8.18
CA ASP A 89 12.76 32.73 -8.68
C ASP A 89 13.24 31.83 -7.53
N GLY A 90 13.77 32.43 -6.45
CA GLY A 90 14.16 31.70 -5.24
C GLY A 90 12.98 31.04 -4.51
N PHE A 91 11.80 31.66 -4.51
CA PHE A 91 10.59 31.06 -3.94
C PHE A 91 10.08 29.89 -4.81
N LEU A 92 10.10 30.03 -6.13
CA LEU A 92 9.67 28.97 -7.05
C LEU A 92 10.59 27.75 -6.96
N HIS A 93 11.91 27.98 -6.87
CA HIS A 93 12.90 26.93 -6.64
C HIS A 93 12.67 26.19 -5.31
N CYS A 94 12.45 26.93 -4.21
CA CYS A 94 12.11 26.34 -2.91
C CYS A 94 10.80 25.52 -2.94
N MET A 95 9.76 26.03 -3.61
CA MET A 95 8.48 25.33 -3.72
C MET A 95 8.61 24.01 -4.50
N LEU A 96 9.32 24.03 -5.64
CA LEU A 96 9.56 22.84 -6.44
C LEU A 96 10.35 21.78 -5.66
N GLN A 97 11.30 22.22 -4.84
CA GLN A 97 12.03 21.33 -3.95
C GLN A 97 11.14 20.69 -2.88
N ILE A 98 10.27 21.48 -2.22
CA ILE A 98 9.33 20.96 -1.22
C ILE A 98 8.43 19.91 -1.85
N ILE A 99 7.91 20.16 -3.06
CA ILE A 99 7.08 19.24 -3.82
C ILE A 99 7.83 17.93 -4.08
N ASN A 100 9.03 17.97 -4.66
CA ASN A 100 9.80 16.75 -4.95
C ASN A 100 10.13 15.94 -3.69
N ARG A 101 10.38 16.61 -2.55
CA ARG A 101 10.61 15.93 -1.27
C ARG A 101 9.34 15.29 -0.71
N LEU A 102 8.20 15.95 -0.84
CA LEU A 102 6.90 15.39 -0.43
C LEU A 102 6.52 14.19 -1.29
N ASP A 103 6.80 14.25 -2.59
CA ASP A 103 6.62 13.14 -3.53
C ASP A 103 7.49 11.94 -3.12
N ALA A 104 8.80 12.15 -2.95
CA ALA A 104 9.73 11.10 -2.54
C ALA A 104 9.37 10.49 -1.16
N LEU A 105 8.96 11.30 -0.18
CA LEU A 105 8.49 10.81 1.12
C LEU A 105 7.22 9.98 0.97
N SER A 106 6.26 10.47 0.17
CA SER A 106 5.01 9.75 -0.10
C SER A 106 5.30 8.39 -0.72
N THR A 107 6.15 8.32 -1.74
CA THR A 107 6.52 7.06 -2.42
C THR A 107 7.21 6.09 -1.46
N MET A 108 8.16 6.55 -0.64
CA MET A 108 8.81 5.70 0.36
C MET A 108 7.79 5.10 1.36
N PHE A 109 6.86 5.91 1.88
CA PHE A 109 5.84 5.39 2.78
C PHE A 109 4.85 4.45 2.09
N LEU A 110 4.61 4.65 0.79
CA LEU A 110 3.79 3.77 -0.02
C LEU A 110 4.44 2.40 -0.18
N ASP A 111 5.72 2.35 -0.52
CA ASP A 111 6.50 1.11 -0.63
C ASP A 111 6.49 0.33 0.69
N ILE A 112 6.72 1.04 1.81
CA ILE A 112 6.63 0.46 3.15
C ILE A 112 5.23 -0.13 3.38
N THR A 113 4.19 0.63 3.04
CA THR A 113 2.79 0.19 3.18
C THR A 113 2.54 -1.09 2.40
N ASP A 114 2.98 -1.17 1.15
CA ASP A 114 2.79 -2.33 0.26
C ASP A 114 3.51 -3.58 0.76
N ILE A 115 4.74 -3.42 1.24
CA ILE A 115 5.51 -4.51 1.84
C ILE A 115 4.76 -5.09 3.05
N PHE A 116 4.34 -4.22 3.97
CA PHE A 116 3.61 -4.67 5.16
C PHE A 116 2.22 -5.23 4.83
N LEU A 117 1.56 -4.71 3.80
CA LEU A 117 0.27 -5.19 3.33
C LEU A 117 0.36 -6.61 2.73
N ILE A 118 1.40 -6.90 1.96
CA ILE A 118 1.69 -8.27 1.48
C ILE A 118 1.94 -9.22 2.66
N ILE A 119 2.78 -8.80 3.61
CA ILE A 119 3.05 -9.59 4.83
C ILE A 119 1.74 -9.85 5.59
N THR A 120 0.89 -8.84 5.75
CA THR A 120 -0.43 -8.99 6.37
C THR A 120 -1.28 -10.01 5.64
N LEU A 121 -1.46 -9.88 4.32
CA LEU A 121 -2.31 -10.78 3.54
C LEU A 121 -1.78 -12.21 3.60
N PHE A 122 -0.46 -12.39 3.56
CA PHE A 122 0.15 -13.70 3.69
C PHE A 122 -0.10 -14.33 5.06
N GLU A 123 0.12 -13.59 6.14
CA GLU A 123 -0.15 -14.05 7.51
C GLU A 123 -1.64 -14.29 7.76
N LEU A 124 -2.51 -13.56 7.07
CA LEU A 124 -3.95 -13.78 7.13
C LEU A 124 -4.33 -15.11 6.48
N GLY A 125 -3.76 -15.42 5.31
CA GLY A 125 -3.90 -16.73 4.68
C GLY A 125 -3.38 -17.88 5.56
N ASN A 126 -2.27 -17.66 6.30
CA ASN A 126 -1.80 -18.61 7.31
C ASN A 126 -2.80 -18.80 8.45
N GLY A 127 -3.41 -17.71 8.93
CA GLY A 127 -4.47 -17.75 9.93
C GLY A 127 -5.64 -18.63 9.47
N PHE A 128 -6.11 -18.46 8.24
CA PHE A 128 -7.11 -19.32 7.62
C PHE A 128 -6.68 -20.79 7.60
N LEU A 129 -5.45 -21.10 7.18
CA LEU A 129 -4.97 -22.47 7.15
C LEU A 129 -4.92 -23.12 8.55
N ILE A 130 -4.48 -22.38 9.58
CA ILE A 130 -4.46 -22.87 10.97
C ILE A 130 -5.88 -23.24 11.41
N CYS A 131 -6.87 -22.40 11.14
CA CYS A 131 -8.27 -22.67 11.45
C CYS A 131 -8.81 -23.87 10.65
N LEU A 132 -8.38 -24.07 9.40
CA LEU A 132 -8.83 -25.17 8.55
C LEU A 132 -8.23 -26.53 8.92
N THR A 133 -6.96 -26.58 9.33
CA THR A 133 -6.22 -27.83 9.59
C THR A 133 -6.03 -28.18 11.06
N ALA A 134 -6.29 -27.23 11.98
CA ALA A 134 -6.02 -27.35 13.42
C ALA A 134 -4.56 -27.76 13.75
N LYS A 135 -3.64 -27.63 12.80
CA LYS A 135 -2.22 -27.99 12.93
C LYS A 135 -1.34 -26.90 12.38
N ARG A 136 -0.33 -26.51 13.16
CA ARG A 136 0.76 -25.65 12.71
C ARG A 136 1.76 -26.51 11.94
N SER A 137 1.72 -26.47 10.61
CA SER A 137 2.68 -27.19 9.77
C SER A 137 4.06 -26.53 9.87
N SER A 138 5.16 -27.30 9.87
CA SER A 138 6.53 -26.76 9.78
C SER A 138 6.78 -26.00 8.47
N PHE A 139 6.01 -26.34 7.42
CA PHE A 139 5.96 -25.60 6.15
C PHE A 139 5.66 -24.10 6.35
N TYR A 140 4.91 -23.75 7.40
CA TYR A 140 4.63 -22.35 7.77
C TYR A 140 5.90 -21.52 7.95
N LEU A 141 6.92 -22.05 8.64
CA LEU A 141 8.14 -21.30 8.90
C LEU A 141 8.91 -21.03 7.61
N VAL A 142 9.02 -22.05 6.75
CA VAL A 142 9.71 -21.94 5.46
C VAL A 142 9.04 -20.86 4.60
N VAL A 143 7.72 -20.93 4.41
CA VAL A 143 7.01 -19.97 3.56
C VAL A 143 7.04 -18.55 4.15
N ARG A 144 6.99 -18.44 5.47
CA ARG A 144 7.12 -17.14 6.16
C ARG A 144 8.48 -16.49 5.91
N TYR A 145 9.58 -17.23 6.02
CA TYR A 145 10.91 -16.69 5.73
C TYR A 145 11.10 -16.38 4.25
N THR A 146 10.51 -17.16 3.34
CA THR A 146 10.58 -16.88 1.90
C THR A 146 9.89 -15.58 1.50
N ILE A 147 9.00 -15.03 2.32
CA ILE A 147 8.35 -13.73 2.05
C ILE A 147 9.04 -12.62 2.83
N LEU A 148 9.36 -12.85 4.10
CA LEU A 148 10.02 -11.83 4.93
C LEU A 148 11.40 -11.43 4.41
N VAL A 149 12.19 -12.37 3.88
CA VAL A 149 13.55 -12.08 3.39
C VAL A 149 13.52 -11.18 2.14
N PRO A 150 12.76 -11.51 1.07
CA PRO A 150 12.58 -10.58 -0.05
C PRO A 150 11.95 -9.26 0.35
N SER A 151 10.94 -9.26 1.22
CA SER A 151 10.32 -8.03 1.74
C SER A 151 11.32 -7.12 2.45
N ALA A 152 12.25 -7.67 3.24
CA ALA A 152 13.31 -6.89 3.88
C ALA A 152 14.32 -6.33 2.86
N ALA A 153 14.64 -7.09 1.80
CA ALA A 153 15.50 -6.61 0.73
C ALA A 153 14.85 -5.47 -0.07
N VAL A 154 13.56 -5.58 -0.40
CA VAL A 154 12.81 -4.51 -1.08
C VAL A 154 12.69 -3.28 -0.17
N LEU A 155 12.45 -3.46 1.13
CA LEU A 155 12.41 -2.36 2.10
C LEU A 155 13.76 -1.63 2.15
N TYR A 156 14.86 -2.37 2.15
CA TYR A 156 16.20 -1.79 2.10
C TYR A 156 16.41 -0.98 0.82
N LEU A 157 16.03 -1.53 -0.34
CA LEU A 157 16.11 -0.83 -1.62
C LEU A 157 15.28 0.45 -1.64
N ALA A 158 14.04 0.43 -1.14
CA ALA A 158 13.18 1.61 -1.06
C ALA A 158 13.81 2.73 -0.21
N ILE A 159 14.38 2.37 0.94
CA ILE A 159 15.10 3.33 1.81
C ILE A 159 16.35 3.87 1.10
N THR A 160 17.12 3.01 0.44
CA THR A 160 18.32 3.42 -0.30
C THR A 160 17.98 4.36 -1.46
N ASN A 161 16.93 4.06 -2.23
CA ASN A 161 16.44 4.90 -3.32
C ASN A 161 16.00 6.27 -2.78
N PHE A 162 15.27 6.30 -1.68
CA PHE A 162 14.90 7.55 -1.01
C PHE A 162 16.11 8.38 -0.57
N ILE A 163 17.12 7.75 0.05
CA ILE A 163 18.34 8.44 0.48
C ILE A 163 19.13 8.96 -0.73
N ARG A 164 19.28 8.15 -1.78
CA ARG A 164 20.00 8.52 -3.01
C ARG A 164 19.28 9.69 -3.70
N GLY A 165 17.96 9.60 -3.88
CA GLY A 165 17.13 10.66 -4.44
C GLY A 165 17.27 11.98 -3.67
N ASN A 166 17.17 11.95 -2.34
CA ASN A 166 17.38 13.16 -1.53
C ASN A 166 18.80 13.72 -1.66
N SER A 167 19.82 12.86 -1.75
CA SER A 167 21.20 13.30 -1.92
C SER A 167 21.40 14.02 -3.26
N ILE A 168 20.75 13.56 -4.33
CA ILE A 168 20.77 14.20 -5.66
C ILE A 168 20.12 15.59 -5.58
N TRP A 169 18.94 15.69 -4.94
CA TRP A 169 18.24 16.96 -4.72
C TRP A 169 18.97 17.93 -3.78
N ILE A 170 19.81 17.43 -2.88
CA ILE A 170 20.68 18.29 -2.05
C ILE A 170 21.87 18.79 -2.88
N LYS A 171 22.45 17.95 -3.76
CA LYS A 171 23.51 18.38 -4.67
C LYS A 171 23.02 19.44 -5.67
N SER A 172 21.78 19.32 -6.14
CA SER A 172 21.19 20.30 -7.07
C SER A 172 21.05 21.69 -6.45
N LEU A 173 20.95 21.81 -5.12
CA LEU A 173 20.95 23.11 -4.43
C LEU A 173 22.32 23.78 -4.43
N SER A 174 23.39 22.98 -4.57
CA SER A 174 24.73 23.43 -4.23
C SER A 174 25.46 24.14 -5.37
N MET A 175 25.37 23.74 -6.66
CA MET A 175 26.22 24.34 -7.72
C MET A 175 25.80 24.11 -9.21
N GLU A 176 26.09 25.14 -10.03
CA GLU A 176 26.52 25.23 -11.46
C GLU A 176 25.86 24.42 -12.61
N GLU A 177 25.65 25.07 -13.77
CA GLU A 177 24.97 24.58 -14.99
C GLU A 177 25.53 23.25 -15.55
N ASP A 178 26.84 22.99 -15.43
CA ASP A 178 27.47 21.73 -15.88
C ASP A 178 27.05 20.50 -15.04
N SER A 179 26.32 20.71 -13.95
CA SER A 179 25.81 19.67 -13.06
C SER A 179 24.41 19.16 -13.44
N GLU A 180 23.61 19.92 -14.20
CA GLU A 180 22.23 19.53 -14.52
C GLU A 180 22.19 18.23 -15.31
N GLN A 181 23.03 18.09 -16.33
CA GLN A 181 23.09 16.87 -17.14
C GLN A 181 23.56 15.65 -16.32
N ARG A 182 24.38 15.86 -15.28
CA ARG A 182 24.76 14.79 -14.34
C ARG A 182 23.62 14.44 -13.40
N ILE A 183 22.85 15.42 -12.92
CA ILE A 183 21.65 15.20 -12.10
C ILE A 183 20.60 14.41 -12.88
N TRP A 184 20.35 14.76 -14.14
CA TRP A 184 19.43 14.01 -15.01
C TRP A 184 19.88 12.56 -15.20
N LYS A 185 21.18 12.34 -15.42
CA LYS A 185 21.72 10.99 -15.53
C LYS A 185 21.62 10.20 -14.22
N ASP A 186 21.88 10.83 -13.08
CA ASP A 186 21.74 10.20 -11.76
C ASP A 186 20.26 9.86 -11.43
N LEU A 187 19.31 10.64 -11.95
CA LEU A 187 17.87 10.37 -11.85
C LEU A 187 17.43 9.25 -12.79
N GLU A 188 17.92 9.22 -14.02
CA GLU A 188 17.65 8.12 -14.98
C GLU A 188 18.17 6.78 -14.43
N GLU A 189 19.38 6.77 -13.85
CA GLU A 189 19.91 5.58 -13.18
C GLU A 189 19.07 5.17 -11.96
N LEU A 190 18.39 6.11 -11.29
CA LEU A 190 17.48 5.80 -10.19
C LEU A 190 16.21 5.09 -10.70
N ASP A 191 15.63 5.61 -11.79
CA ASP A 191 14.41 5.10 -12.43
C ASP A 191 14.59 3.68 -12.98
N GLU A 192 15.80 3.33 -13.44
CA GLU A 192 16.14 1.96 -13.86
C GLU A 192 15.89 0.91 -12.76
N TRP A 193 15.95 1.29 -11.47
CA TRP A 193 15.71 0.37 -10.35
C TRP A 193 14.23 0.13 -10.05
N ASP A 194 13.32 1.00 -10.52
CA ASP A 194 11.90 0.89 -10.20
C ASP A 194 11.24 -0.26 -10.95
N THR A 195 11.68 -0.52 -12.19
CA THR A 195 11.13 -1.63 -13.01
C THR A 195 11.39 -3.01 -12.39
N PRO A 196 12.62 -3.38 -11.96
CA PRO A 196 12.86 -4.63 -11.24
C PRO A 196 12.05 -4.77 -9.95
N VAL A 197 11.92 -3.69 -9.17
CA VAL A 197 11.13 -3.69 -7.92
C VAL A 197 9.66 -3.96 -8.23
N LEU A 198 9.11 -3.33 -9.26
CA LEU A 198 7.75 -3.56 -9.73
C LEU A 198 7.53 -5.01 -10.17
N ILE A 199 8.47 -5.61 -10.90
CA ILE A 199 8.40 -7.01 -11.31
C ILE A 199 8.37 -7.93 -10.09
N LEU A 200 9.25 -7.71 -9.11
CA LEU A 200 9.28 -8.48 -7.86
C LEU A 200 7.95 -8.35 -7.11
N TRP A 201 7.39 -7.14 -7.06
CA TRP A 201 6.10 -6.89 -6.43
C TRP A 201 4.95 -7.59 -7.16
N GLY A 202 4.93 -7.55 -8.49
CA GLY A 202 3.97 -8.28 -9.32
C GLY A 202 4.03 -9.79 -9.09
N VAL A 203 5.24 -10.36 -9.04
CA VAL A 203 5.45 -11.79 -8.74
C VAL A 203 4.94 -12.14 -7.34
N ALA A 204 5.25 -11.33 -6.33
CA ALA A 204 4.78 -11.55 -4.96
C ALA A 204 3.24 -11.52 -4.88
N SER A 205 2.61 -10.56 -5.55
CA SER A 205 1.15 -10.42 -5.62
C SER A 205 0.50 -11.63 -6.33
N PHE A 206 1.13 -12.15 -7.38
CA PHE A 206 0.64 -13.34 -8.08
C PHE A 206 0.75 -14.61 -7.22
N VAL A 207 1.88 -14.81 -6.52
CA VAL A 207 2.07 -15.91 -5.58
C VAL A 207 1.02 -15.85 -4.46
N LEU A 208 0.74 -14.66 -3.95
CA LEU A 208 -0.27 -14.43 -2.92
C LEU A 208 -1.69 -14.76 -3.43
N LEU A 209 -2.02 -14.40 -4.67
CA LEU A 209 -3.28 -14.77 -5.30
C LEU A 209 -3.41 -16.30 -5.45
N ALA A 210 -2.37 -16.97 -5.95
CA ALA A 210 -2.35 -18.43 -6.06
C ALA A 210 -2.53 -19.10 -4.68
N TYR A 211 -1.90 -18.53 -3.65
CA TYR A 211 -2.06 -18.97 -2.27
C TYR A 211 -3.50 -18.77 -1.77
N ALA A 212 -4.11 -17.62 -2.03
CA ALA A 212 -5.50 -17.36 -1.66
C ALA A 212 -6.48 -18.32 -2.37
N CYS A 213 -6.25 -18.62 -3.64
CA CYS A 213 -7.01 -19.64 -4.37
C CYS A 213 -6.90 -21.02 -3.70
N PHE A 214 -5.69 -21.42 -3.28
CA PHE A 214 -5.48 -22.67 -2.56
C PHE A 214 -6.24 -22.71 -1.22
N VAL A 215 -6.17 -21.63 -0.43
CA VAL A 215 -6.90 -21.52 0.85
C VAL A 215 -8.42 -21.57 0.61
N CYS A 216 -8.92 -20.87 -0.41
CA CYS A 216 -10.34 -20.85 -0.78
C CYS A 216 -10.84 -22.23 -1.22
N ASN A 217 -10.07 -22.95 -2.03
CA ASN A 217 -10.41 -24.31 -2.44
C ASN A 217 -10.49 -25.26 -1.24
N LYS A 218 -9.58 -25.11 -0.27
CA LYS A 218 -9.58 -25.90 0.98
C LYS A 218 -10.73 -25.54 1.93
N ALA A 219 -11.24 -24.31 1.85
CA ALA A 219 -12.38 -23.84 2.64
C ALA A 219 -13.75 -24.20 2.03
N ARG A 220 -13.78 -24.76 0.81
CA ARG A 220 -15.02 -25.02 0.04
C ARG A 220 -16.08 -25.81 0.81
N ASP A 221 -15.67 -26.80 1.59
CA ASP A 221 -16.58 -27.68 2.33
C ASP A 221 -16.98 -27.11 3.72
N LYS A 222 -16.49 -25.91 4.07
CA LYS A 222 -16.71 -25.27 5.37
C LYS A 222 -17.35 -23.88 5.20
N PRO A 223 -18.69 -23.79 5.10
CA PRO A 223 -19.38 -22.54 4.76
C PRO A 223 -19.09 -21.39 5.74
N MET A 224 -18.87 -21.67 7.02
CA MET A 224 -18.54 -20.65 8.03
C MET A 224 -17.22 -19.92 7.76
N ILE A 225 -16.25 -20.55 7.09
CA ILE A 225 -14.94 -19.97 6.81
C ILE A 225 -14.86 -19.50 5.35
N LEU A 226 -15.69 -20.06 4.47
CA LEU A 226 -15.73 -19.75 3.04
C LEU A 226 -15.98 -18.27 2.78
N ASP A 227 -16.98 -17.67 3.42
CA ASP A 227 -17.32 -16.25 3.22
C ASP A 227 -16.15 -15.31 3.54
N SER A 228 -15.45 -15.57 4.65
CA SER A 228 -14.24 -14.82 5.01
C SER A 228 -13.09 -15.10 4.05
N THR A 229 -12.97 -16.32 3.54
CA THR A 229 -11.92 -16.69 2.57
C THR A 229 -12.16 -16.04 1.20
N VAL A 230 -13.41 -15.85 0.80
CA VAL A 230 -13.78 -15.14 -0.45
C VAL A 230 -13.43 -13.65 -0.35
N ILE A 231 -13.65 -13.01 0.81
CA ILE A 231 -13.22 -11.62 1.04
C ILE A 231 -11.69 -11.53 0.98
N PHE A 232 -10.97 -12.49 1.58
CA PHE A 232 -9.52 -12.56 1.49
C PHE A 232 -9.05 -12.72 0.04
N LEU A 233 -9.68 -13.61 -0.75
CA LEU A 233 -9.40 -13.75 -2.17
C LEU A 233 -9.62 -12.43 -2.91
N GLY A 234 -10.74 -11.75 -2.66
CA GLY A 234 -11.02 -10.42 -3.21
C GLY A 234 -9.93 -9.40 -2.88
N ALA A 235 -9.45 -9.37 -1.64
CA ALA A 235 -8.33 -8.50 -1.24
C ALA A 235 -7.03 -8.82 -1.99
N THR A 236 -6.73 -10.11 -2.23
CA THR A 236 -5.54 -10.49 -3.03
C THR A 236 -5.67 -10.20 -4.52
N VAL A 237 -6.88 -10.27 -5.08
CA VAL A 237 -7.16 -9.84 -6.45
C VAL A 237 -6.94 -8.33 -6.59
N LEU A 238 -7.48 -7.55 -5.65
CA LEU A 238 -7.25 -6.10 -5.60
C LEU A 238 -5.76 -5.77 -5.49
N ASN A 239 -5.01 -6.50 -4.65
CA ASN A 239 -3.57 -6.31 -4.51
C ASN A 239 -2.79 -6.58 -5.82
N LEU A 240 -3.27 -7.45 -6.69
CA LEU A 240 -2.67 -7.71 -8.00
C LEU A 240 -2.96 -6.60 -9.03
N LEU A 241 -4.05 -5.85 -8.87
CA LEU A 241 -4.45 -4.82 -9.84
C LEU A 241 -3.40 -3.74 -10.02
N ASN A 242 -2.77 -3.28 -8.94
CA ASN A 242 -1.78 -2.19 -9.00
C ASN A 242 -0.52 -2.57 -9.80
N PRO A 243 0.25 -3.60 -9.40
CA PRO A 243 1.42 -4.00 -10.18
C PRO A 243 1.05 -4.55 -11.56
N GLY A 244 -0.11 -5.22 -11.69
CA GLY A 244 -0.59 -5.71 -12.98
C GLY A 244 -0.87 -4.59 -13.98
N ARG A 245 -1.49 -3.50 -13.52
CA ARG A 245 -1.75 -2.30 -14.34
C ARG A 245 -0.45 -1.60 -14.73
N GLN A 246 0.47 -1.38 -13.80
CA GLN A 246 1.75 -0.73 -14.09
C GLN A 246 2.60 -1.55 -15.07
N LEU A 247 2.69 -2.88 -14.89
CA LEU A 247 3.37 -3.77 -15.85
C LEU A 247 2.72 -3.73 -17.23
N LEU A 248 1.38 -3.68 -17.30
CA LEU A 248 0.66 -3.56 -18.56
C LEU A 248 0.99 -2.24 -19.28
N MET A 249 1.09 -1.12 -18.54
CA MET A 249 1.47 0.18 -19.10
C MET A 249 2.89 0.15 -19.71
N ILE A 250 3.84 -0.47 -19.01
CA ILE A 250 5.23 -0.65 -19.47
C ILE A 250 5.26 -1.52 -20.74
N ILE A 251 4.59 -2.68 -20.73
CA ILE A 251 4.57 -3.63 -21.86
C ILE A 251 3.96 -3.00 -23.11
N LEU A 252 2.86 -2.26 -22.95
CA LEU A 252 2.17 -1.62 -24.08
C LEU A 252 2.92 -0.39 -24.61
N ASN A 253 4.06 -0.02 -24.01
CA ASN A 253 4.86 1.16 -24.33
C ASN A 253 3.99 2.43 -24.46
N LEU A 254 2.91 2.48 -23.68
CA LEU A 254 1.99 3.63 -23.64
C LEU A 254 2.71 4.89 -23.12
N ASP A 255 3.89 4.69 -22.54
CA ASP A 255 4.73 5.68 -21.90
C ASP A 255 5.64 6.48 -22.85
N LYS A 256 5.71 6.17 -24.16
CA LYS A 256 6.58 6.94 -25.08
C LYS A 256 5.85 7.74 -26.17
N ASP A 257 4.71 7.28 -26.67
CA ASP A 257 4.17 7.82 -27.94
C ASP A 257 2.88 8.66 -27.82
N ARG A 258 2.29 8.84 -26.62
CA ARG A 258 0.93 9.45 -26.48
C ARG A 258 0.75 10.52 -25.39
N TRP A 259 1.82 11.17 -24.97
CA TRP A 259 1.85 12.06 -23.80
C TRP A 259 1.09 13.40 -23.94
N TYR A 260 0.74 13.86 -25.14
CA TYR A 260 0.33 15.27 -25.28
C TYR A 260 -1.15 15.59 -25.01
N ILE A 261 -2.08 14.62 -25.09
CA ILE A 261 -3.52 14.90 -24.89
C ILE A 261 -4.21 13.86 -23.98
N THR A 262 -3.76 12.60 -24.00
CA THR A 262 -4.35 11.53 -23.16
C THR A 262 -3.61 11.35 -21.83
N GLY A 263 -2.40 11.90 -21.69
CA GLY A 263 -1.50 11.67 -20.54
C GLY A 263 -2.03 12.17 -19.20
N GLN A 264 -2.67 13.35 -19.16
CA GLN A 264 -3.16 13.93 -17.90
C GLN A 264 -4.32 13.13 -17.27
N SER A 265 -5.28 12.67 -18.08
CA SER A 265 -6.39 11.85 -17.58
C SER A 265 -5.91 10.47 -17.11
N PHE A 266 -4.94 9.89 -17.81
CA PHE A 266 -4.33 8.62 -17.37
C PHE A 266 -3.55 8.79 -16.08
N TYR A 267 -2.75 9.85 -15.92
CA TYR A 267 -2.02 10.15 -14.68
C TYR A 267 -2.95 10.32 -13.47
N LEU A 268 -4.11 10.95 -13.68
CA LEU A 268 -5.12 11.14 -12.64
C LEU A 268 -5.76 9.81 -12.22
N ILE A 269 -6.19 9.00 -13.20
CA ILE A 269 -6.77 7.68 -12.95
C ILE A 269 -5.75 6.76 -12.27
N ASP A 270 -4.49 6.81 -12.71
CA ASP A 270 -3.39 6.03 -12.16
C ASP A 270 -3.19 6.31 -10.67
N ASN A 271 -2.95 7.58 -10.34
CA ASN A 271 -2.70 8.02 -8.97
C ASN A 271 -3.88 7.74 -8.04
N ILE A 272 -5.12 7.96 -8.51
CA ILE A 272 -6.31 7.74 -7.69
C ILE A 272 -6.55 6.24 -7.50
N SER A 273 -6.51 5.46 -8.58
CA SER A 273 -6.77 4.02 -8.52
C SER A 273 -5.85 3.34 -7.51
N ASP A 274 -4.57 3.73 -7.50
CA ASP A 274 -3.55 3.10 -6.67
C ASP A 274 -3.88 3.24 -5.17
N HIS A 275 -4.24 4.44 -4.72
CA HIS A 275 -4.56 4.71 -3.31
C HIS A 275 -5.93 4.17 -2.89
N TRP A 276 -6.93 4.26 -3.78
CA TRP A 276 -8.27 3.75 -3.53
C TRP A 276 -8.30 2.23 -3.41
N VAL A 277 -7.59 1.52 -4.29
CA VAL A 277 -7.45 0.06 -4.23
C VAL A 277 -6.86 -0.36 -2.88
N ARG A 278 -5.81 0.30 -2.41
CA ARG A 278 -5.21 0.02 -1.08
C ARG A 278 -6.16 0.31 0.06
N PHE A 279 -6.88 1.43 0.01
CA PHE A 279 -7.90 1.74 1.01
C PHE A 279 -8.95 0.62 1.11
N PHE A 280 -9.43 0.11 -0.03
CA PHE A 280 -10.37 -1.01 -0.03
C PHE A 280 -9.75 -2.29 0.54
N ILE A 281 -8.51 -2.62 0.20
CA ILE A 281 -7.83 -3.78 0.79
C ILE A 281 -7.75 -3.65 2.31
N ILE A 282 -7.32 -2.50 2.81
CA ILE A 282 -7.23 -2.21 4.25
C ILE A 282 -8.61 -2.35 4.92
N ALA A 283 -9.67 -1.81 4.30
CA ALA A 283 -11.03 -1.91 4.80
C ALA A 283 -11.54 -3.37 4.81
N LEU A 284 -11.25 -4.16 3.77
CA LEU A 284 -11.63 -5.58 3.72
C LEU A 284 -10.90 -6.39 4.81
N ILE A 285 -9.61 -6.14 5.03
CA ILE A 285 -8.85 -6.77 6.12
C ILE A 285 -9.43 -6.38 7.48
N PHE A 286 -9.82 -5.11 7.65
CA PHE A 286 -10.49 -4.64 8.87
C PHE A 286 -11.81 -5.39 9.12
N VAL A 287 -12.66 -5.52 8.10
CA VAL A 287 -13.91 -6.29 8.18
C VAL A 287 -13.65 -7.74 8.58
N LEU A 288 -12.60 -8.36 8.00
CA LEU A 288 -12.17 -9.71 8.39
C LEU A 288 -11.70 -9.78 9.84
N GLY A 289 -11.07 -8.73 10.36
CA GLY A 289 -10.67 -8.65 11.77
C GLY A 289 -11.84 -8.47 12.74
N MET A 290 -12.94 -7.87 12.30
CA MET A 290 -14.11 -7.65 13.15
C MET A 290 -15.12 -8.80 13.15
N ARG A 291 -15.18 -9.65 12.12
CA ARG A 291 -16.17 -10.73 12.02
C ARG A 291 -15.98 -11.78 13.13
N LYS A 292 -16.80 -11.67 14.18
CA LYS A 292 -16.87 -12.61 15.31
C LYS A 292 -17.92 -13.71 15.12
N ASP A 293 -19.04 -13.44 14.43
CA ASP A 293 -20.10 -14.41 14.13
C ASP A 293 -20.00 -14.87 12.67
N ASN A 294 -20.10 -16.18 12.42
CA ASN A 294 -19.84 -16.82 11.12
C ASN A 294 -18.57 -16.33 10.40
N GLY A 295 -17.52 -16.02 11.17
CA GLY A 295 -16.25 -15.50 10.69
C GLY A 295 -15.06 -16.32 11.20
N LEU A 296 -13.86 -16.03 10.70
CA LEU A 296 -12.62 -16.72 11.07
C LEU A 296 -12.39 -16.81 12.59
N TRP A 297 -12.97 -15.87 13.35
CA TRP A 297 -12.81 -15.70 14.79
C TRP A 297 -13.98 -16.20 15.63
N THR A 298 -14.99 -16.84 15.03
CA THR A 298 -16.02 -17.56 15.79
C THR A 298 -15.30 -18.58 16.64
N THR A 299 -15.28 -18.38 17.95
CA THR A 299 -14.75 -19.37 18.90
C THR A 299 -15.39 -20.73 18.61
N PRO A 300 -14.64 -21.74 18.13
CA PRO A 300 -15.07 -23.10 18.45
C PRO A 300 -14.97 -23.22 19.97
N PRO A 301 -15.95 -23.84 20.65
CA PRO A 301 -15.87 -24.05 22.08
C PRO A 301 -14.52 -24.72 22.39
N ARG A 302 -13.75 -24.12 23.30
CA ARG A 302 -12.63 -24.81 23.93
C ARG A 302 -13.17 -26.14 24.45
N LEU A 303 -12.75 -27.26 23.85
CA LEU A 303 -12.31 -28.51 24.49
C LEU A 303 -12.38 -29.69 23.51
N PRO A 304 -11.34 -30.54 23.52
CA PRO A 304 -11.46 -31.77 24.29
C PRO A 304 -10.25 -31.97 25.21
N GLY A 305 -10.50 -31.91 26.51
CA GLY A 305 -9.50 -32.10 27.56
C GLY A 305 -10.21 -32.07 28.91
N GLY A 306 -10.84 -33.18 29.27
CA GLY A 306 -11.76 -33.28 30.40
C GLY A 306 -11.15 -32.85 31.73
N LEU A 307 -11.94 -32.08 32.48
CA LEU A 307 -12.03 -32.15 33.93
C LEU A 307 -13.52 -31.99 34.26
N VAL A 308 -14.21 -33.13 34.29
CA VAL A 308 -15.46 -33.26 35.04
C VAL A 308 -15.13 -32.83 36.47
N PRO A 309 -15.83 -31.85 37.07
CA PRO A 309 -15.67 -31.61 38.49
C PRO A 309 -16.14 -32.88 39.19
N ALA A 310 -15.25 -33.50 39.97
CA ALA A 310 -15.57 -34.65 40.79
C ALA A 310 -16.77 -34.29 41.66
N THR A 311 -17.96 -34.80 41.29
CA THR A 311 -19.07 -34.95 42.21
C THR A 311 -18.58 -35.87 43.32
N ASN A 312 -18.30 -35.29 44.47
CA ASN A 312 -18.07 -36.01 45.72
C ASN A 312 -19.31 -36.85 46.03
N ALA A 313 -19.32 -38.08 45.55
CA ALA A 313 -20.12 -39.16 46.08
C ALA A 313 -19.25 -39.92 47.08
N ILE A 314 -19.23 -39.46 48.33
CA ILE A 314 -18.99 -40.35 49.47
C ILE A 314 -20.16 -40.12 50.42
N LYS A 315 -21.10 -41.08 50.37
CA LYS A 315 -21.97 -41.40 51.48
C LYS A 315 -21.13 -42.11 52.54
N GLY A 316 -21.28 -41.68 53.78
CA GLY A 316 -20.69 -42.25 54.99
C GLY A 316 -21.01 -41.34 56.14
#